data_AF-A0A517XPW5-F1
#
_entry.id   AF-A0A517XPW5-F1
#
_cell.length_a   1.000
_cell.length_b   1.000
_cell.length_c   1.000
_cell.angle_alpha   90.00
_cell.angle_beta   90.00
_cell.angle_gamma   90.00
#
_symmetry.space_group_name_H-M   'P 1'
#
loop_
_entity.id
_entity.type
_entity.pdbx_description
1 polymer ?
#
loop_
_entity_poly.entity_id
_entity_poly.type
_entity_poly.pdbx_seq_one_letter_code
_entity_poly.pdbx_strand_id
1 'polypeptide(L)'
;MIVALLRRLTGGRPARTRLAPARFTPAVTALEGRDVPSAAAVPFHETLTLTGVSPAGVAHYEGRASHLGRVSADLNLADDSFVKTVASGDTLVGFATHASETTGTITYTGGTGRLAGTTGLTSYVISANPTTGEVTVALTGTLSLGHAANAAAGTHTVPFRINGTGPAFQGVPLFPGGSADHEITSGTATRLGQHTGSGSFTLGSLAVSGTGAVTGTFQGSFVFVAANGDRLAFTYGDGFTGVVTGQISADGSAIEGVVFDAVFAYDAANSTGRFSNLSGGSFRMIAQSDSIPFAGGAPGYTGPFVYSWTGEGTLDFTSGKKK
;
A
#
# COMPACT_ATOMS: atom_id res chain seq x y z
N MET A 1 6.11 6.46 -51.22
CA MET A 1 5.18 6.17 -52.35
C MET A 1 4.19 5.02 -52.12
N ILE A 2 4.15 4.37 -50.94
CA ILE A 2 3.09 3.38 -50.57
C ILE A 2 2.16 3.90 -49.45
N VAL A 3 2.57 4.90 -48.67
CA VAL A 3 1.73 5.52 -47.62
C VAL A 3 0.86 6.69 -48.16
N ALA A 4 1.24 7.28 -49.30
CA ALA A 4 0.46 8.32 -49.97
C ALA A 4 -0.76 7.80 -50.76
N LEU A 5 -0.98 6.48 -50.83
CA LEU A 5 -2.01 5.86 -51.69
C LEU A 5 -3.30 5.43 -50.96
N LEU A 6 -3.40 5.56 -49.63
CA LEU A 6 -4.58 5.08 -48.86
C LEU A 6 -5.46 6.16 -48.21
N ARG A 7 -5.17 7.46 -48.40
CA ARG A 7 -5.96 8.55 -47.79
C ARG A 7 -6.97 9.26 -48.72
N ARG A 8 -7.34 8.69 -49.87
CA ARG A 8 -8.14 9.41 -50.90
C ARG A 8 -9.51 8.83 -51.29
N LEU A 9 -10.15 8.02 -50.43
CA LEU A 9 -11.50 7.50 -50.72
C LEU A 9 -12.42 7.51 -49.49
N THR A 10 -12.84 8.69 -49.02
CA THR A 10 -14.09 8.88 -48.25
C THR A 10 -14.49 10.37 -48.20
N GLY A 11 -14.95 10.90 -49.33
CA GLY A 11 -15.67 12.18 -49.36
C GLY A 11 -17.16 11.95 -49.19
N GLY A 12 -17.81 12.57 -48.19
CA GLY A 12 -19.26 12.47 -48.06
C GLY A 12 -19.92 13.16 -46.87
N ARG A 13 -20.39 14.39 -47.12
CA ARG A 13 -21.49 15.18 -46.49
C ARG A 13 -21.32 15.78 -45.08
N PRO A 14 -21.62 17.09 -44.92
CA PRO A 14 -21.75 17.74 -43.62
C PRO A 14 -23.19 17.67 -43.09
N ALA A 15 -23.32 17.51 -41.76
CA ALA A 15 -24.18 18.28 -40.86
C ALA A 15 -24.84 17.42 -39.76
N ARG A 16 -24.50 17.73 -38.51
CA ARG A 16 -25.43 18.31 -37.53
C ARG A 16 -24.68 18.56 -36.22
N THR A 17 -24.56 19.84 -35.85
CA THR A 17 -23.94 20.29 -34.61
C THR A 17 -24.80 19.84 -33.43
N ARG A 18 -24.39 18.77 -32.75
CA ARG A 18 -24.85 18.47 -31.39
C ARG A 18 -24.01 19.32 -30.43
N LEU A 19 -24.68 20.02 -29.51
CA LEU A 19 -24.03 20.69 -28.39
C LEU A 19 -23.22 19.66 -27.61
N ALA A 20 -21.91 19.89 -27.51
CA ALA A 20 -20.99 19.02 -26.81
C ALA A 20 -21.32 19.04 -25.30
N PRO A 21 -21.38 17.88 -24.62
CA PRO A 21 -21.41 17.87 -23.16
C PRO A 21 -20.14 18.55 -22.65
N ALA A 22 -20.29 19.43 -21.65
CA ALA A 22 -19.20 20.16 -21.06
C ALA A 22 -18.07 19.19 -20.68
N ARG A 23 -16.92 19.30 -21.36
CA ARG A 23 -15.70 18.60 -20.99
C ARG A 23 -15.30 19.12 -19.62
N PHE A 24 -15.41 18.25 -18.61
CA PHE A 24 -14.68 18.43 -17.36
C PHE A 24 -13.19 18.51 -17.73
N THR A 25 -12.66 19.72 -17.64
CA THR A 25 -11.24 20.01 -17.87
C THR A 25 -10.67 20.17 -16.47
N PRO A 26 -10.07 19.13 -15.87
CA PRO A 26 -9.44 19.29 -14.56
C PRO A 26 -8.37 20.37 -14.68
N ALA A 27 -8.43 21.37 -13.79
CA ALA A 27 -7.41 22.40 -13.71
C ALA A 27 -6.07 21.75 -13.33
N VAL A 28 -5.10 21.79 -14.25
CA VAL A 28 -3.74 21.20 -14.10
C VAL A 28 -2.96 21.85 -12.96
N THR A 29 -3.40 23.00 -12.46
CA THR A 29 -2.79 23.72 -11.33
C THR A 29 -2.91 23.03 -9.96
N ALA A 30 -3.66 21.93 -9.84
CA ALA A 30 -3.78 21.19 -8.57
C ALA A 30 -2.66 20.17 -8.30
N LEU A 31 -1.66 20.04 -9.20
CA LEU A 31 -0.54 19.09 -9.06
C LEU A 31 0.84 19.77 -9.00
N GLU A 32 0.91 21.09 -9.17
CA GLU A 32 2.15 21.85 -9.07
C GLU A 32 2.50 22.08 -7.60
N GLY A 33 3.41 21.27 -7.04
CA GLY A 33 3.91 21.48 -5.67
C GLY A 33 4.26 20.23 -4.89
N ARG A 34 4.06 19.02 -5.45
CA ARG A 34 4.70 17.82 -4.90
C ARG A 34 5.97 17.56 -5.69
N ASP A 35 7.12 17.85 -5.09
CA ASP A 35 8.41 17.29 -5.52
C ASP A 35 8.36 15.78 -5.33
N VAL A 36 7.76 15.08 -6.30
CA VAL A 36 7.90 13.63 -6.40
C VAL A 36 9.31 13.40 -6.92
N PRO A 37 10.19 12.70 -6.19
CA PRO A 37 11.52 12.42 -6.69
C PRO A 37 11.40 11.75 -8.07
N SER A 38 11.90 12.44 -9.10
CA SER A 38 11.89 11.93 -10.46
C SER A 38 12.59 10.59 -10.45
N ALA A 39 11.89 9.53 -10.85
CA ALA A 39 12.52 8.24 -11.09
C ALA A 39 13.67 8.42 -12.10
N ALA A 40 14.77 7.71 -11.89
CA ALA A 40 15.91 7.79 -12.79
C ALA A 40 15.49 7.35 -14.20
N ALA A 41 15.64 8.24 -15.17
CA ALA A 41 15.43 7.91 -16.58
C ALA A 41 16.52 6.95 -17.04
N VAL A 42 16.14 5.79 -17.58
CA VAL A 42 17.08 4.82 -18.14
C VAL A 42 17.15 4.94 -19.66
N PRO A 43 18.34 4.83 -20.28
CA PRO A 43 18.47 4.73 -21.73
C PRO A 43 17.63 3.57 -22.28
N PHE A 44 16.98 3.79 -23.42
CA PHE A 44 16.10 2.83 -24.06
C PHE A 44 16.36 2.75 -25.56
N HIS A 45 16.64 1.54 -26.02
CA HIS A 45 16.83 1.14 -27.42
C HIS A 45 15.93 -0.05 -27.76
N GLU A 46 15.33 -0.02 -28.95
CA GLU A 46 14.43 -1.08 -29.40
C GLU A 46 14.46 -1.20 -30.92
N THR A 47 14.27 -2.43 -31.40
CA THR A 47 14.06 -2.72 -32.82
C THR A 47 12.77 -3.52 -32.95
N LEU A 48 11.87 -3.03 -33.80
CA LEU A 48 10.59 -3.66 -34.15
C LEU A 48 10.54 -3.98 -35.64
N THR A 49 9.90 -5.08 -36.01
CA THR A 49 9.58 -5.47 -37.39
C THR A 49 8.07 -5.49 -37.56
N LEU A 50 7.56 -4.87 -38.62
CA LEU A 50 6.14 -4.89 -38.95
C LEU A 50 5.73 -6.32 -39.36
N THR A 51 4.76 -6.91 -38.66
CA THR A 51 4.26 -8.26 -38.94
C THR A 51 2.90 -8.25 -39.64
N GLY A 52 2.14 -7.17 -39.56
CA GLY A 52 0.89 -7.03 -40.29
C GLY A 52 0.20 -5.69 -40.08
N VAL A 53 -0.82 -5.42 -40.90
CA VAL A 53 -1.72 -4.29 -40.73
C VAL A 53 -3.15 -4.80 -40.81
N SER A 54 -3.94 -4.56 -39.77
CA SER A 54 -5.33 -5.00 -39.73
C SER A 54 -6.23 -4.16 -40.65
N PRO A 55 -7.42 -4.66 -41.05
CA PRO A 55 -8.39 -3.88 -41.83
C PRO A 55 -8.84 -2.59 -41.14
N ALA A 56 -8.75 -2.53 -39.80
CA ALA A 56 -9.05 -1.35 -39.01
C ALA A 56 -7.91 -0.31 -39.00
N GLY A 57 -6.79 -0.59 -39.68
CA GLY A 57 -5.63 0.31 -39.72
C GLY A 57 -4.73 0.21 -38.49
N VAL A 58 -4.73 -0.92 -37.80
CA VAL A 58 -3.77 -1.17 -36.70
C VAL A 58 -2.54 -1.87 -37.26
N ALA A 59 -1.38 -1.26 -37.14
CA ALA A 59 -0.10 -1.85 -37.51
C ALA A 59 0.45 -2.67 -36.33
N HIS A 60 0.74 -3.94 -36.57
CA HIS A 60 1.28 -4.88 -35.60
C HIS A 60 2.78 -5.05 -35.80
N TYR A 61 3.52 -4.96 -34.71
CA TYR A 61 4.98 -5.06 -34.71
C TYR A 61 5.44 -6.08 -33.67
N GLU A 62 6.57 -6.74 -33.95
CA GLU A 62 7.27 -7.60 -33.00
C GLU A 62 8.75 -7.26 -32.94
N GLY A 63 9.38 -7.44 -31.79
CA GLY A 63 10.80 -7.16 -31.70
C GLY A 63 11.42 -7.36 -30.32
N ARG A 64 12.49 -6.60 -30.08
CA ARG A 64 13.20 -6.59 -28.80
C ARG A 64 13.49 -5.17 -28.35
N ALA A 65 13.28 -4.95 -27.07
CA ALA A 65 13.58 -3.72 -26.38
C ALA A 65 14.62 -3.99 -25.27
N SER A 66 15.56 -3.07 -25.12
CA SER A 66 16.45 -3.06 -23.95
C SER A 66 15.63 -2.92 -22.68
N HIS A 67 16.05 -3.64 -21.64
CA HIS A 67 15.36 -3.76 -20.34
C HIS A 67 13.99 -4.46 -20.34
N LEU A 68 13.28 -4.54 -21.47
CA LEU A 68 11.95 -5.16 -21.56
C LEU A 68 11.96 -6.55 -22.24
N GLY A 69 13.03 -6.91 -22.95
CA GLY A 69 13.15 -8.20 -23.63
C GLY A 69 12.33 -8.26 -24.92
N ARG A 70 11.60 -9.37 -25.15
CA ARG A 70 10.69 -9.50 -26.30
C ARG A 70 9.44 -8.66 -26.08
N VAL A 71 8.99 -8.02 -27.15
CA VAL A 71 7.84 -7.12 -27.14
C VAL A 71 7.00 -7.30 -28.40
N SER A 72 5.70 -7.11 -28.27
CA SER A 72 4.78 -6.83 -29.38
C SER A 72 4.21 -5.43 -29.23
N ALA A 73 3.84 -4.81 -30.34
CA ALA A 73 3.25 -3.48 -30.30
C ALA A 73 2.20 -3.26 -31.38
N ASP A 74 1.14 -2.57 -30.99
CA ASP A 74 0.02 -2.20 -31.83
C ASP A 74 -0.03 -0.67 -31.93
N LEU A 75 0.10 -0.16 -33.15
CA LEU A 75 -0.05 1.27 -33.47
C LEU A 75 -1.37 1.47 -34.23
N ASN A 76 -2.28 2.23 -33.63
CA ASN A 76 -3.51 2.63 -34.29
C ASN A 76 -3.24 3.86 -35.18
N LEU A 77 -3.27 3.67 -36.49
CA LEU A 77 -2.93 4.73 -37.47
C LEU A 77 -4.00 5.82 -37.58
N ALA A 78 -5.18 5.63 -36.96
CA ALA A 78 -6.26 6.62 -36.99
C ALA A 78 -6.08 7.72 -35.94
N ASP A 79 -5.52 7.39 -34.78
CA ASP A 79 -5.37 8.29 -33.63
C ASP A 79 -3.95 8.36 -33.07
N ASP A 80 -2.99 7.70 -33.74
CA ASP A 80 -1.58 7.60 -33.35
C ASP A 80 -1.37 6.99 -31.95
N SER A 81 -2.38 6.33 -31.38
CA SER A 81 -2.26 5.64 -30.10
C SER A 81 -1.46 4.35 -30.24
N PHE A 82 -0.69 4.04 -29.20
CA PHE A 82 0.25 2.93 -29.20
C PHE A 82 0.11 2.11 -27.93
N VAL A 83 0.02 0.79 -28.08
CA VAL A 83 0.07 -0.17 -26.98
C VAL A 83 1.21 -1.14 -27.24
N LYS A 84 2.13 -1.28 -26.29
CA LYS A 84 3.18 -2.28 -26.32
C LYS A 84 2.97 -3.28 -25.20
N THR A 85 3.11 -4.56 -25.52
CA THR A 85 3.02 -5.65 -24.55
C THR A 85 4.39 -6.31 -24.44
N VAL A 86 4.92 -6.41 -23.22
CA VAL A 86 6.18 -7.12 -22.95
C VAL A 86 5.91 -8.60 -22.65
N ALA A 87 6.93 -9.44 -22.65
CA ALA A 87 6.77 -10.89 -22.46
C ALA A 87 6.04 -11.34 -21.17
N SER A 88 5.99 -10.51 -20.12
CA SER A 88 5.22 -10.79 -18.90
C SER A 88 3.71 -10.51 -19.02
N GLY A 89 3.26 -9.89 -20.11
CA GLY A 89 1.91 -9.39 -20.27
C GLY A 89 1.69 -7.96 -19.75
N ASP A 90 2.70 -7.33 -19.13
CA ASP A 90 2.63 -5.90 -18.77
C ASP A 90 2.58 -5.05 -20.05
N THR A 91 1.90 -3.92 -19.99
CA THR A 91 1.74 -3.01 -21.13
C THR A 91 2.34 -1.64 -20.89
N LEU A 92 2.81 -1.01 -21.96
CA LEU A 92 3.10 0.43 -22.05
C LEU A 92 2.09 1.05 -23.00
N VAL A 93 1.62 2.25 -22.66
CA VAL A 93 0.70 3.02 -23.49
C VAL A 93 1.27 4.39 -23.78
N GLY A 94 0.95 4.92 -24.96
CA GLY A 94 1.47 6.20 -25.42
C GLY A 94 0.87 6.63 -26.73
N PHE A 95 1.50 7.63 -27.34
CA PHE A 95 1.15 8.15 -28.65
C PHE A 95 2.39 8.45 -29.49
N ALA A 96 2.28 8.23 -30.80
CA ALA A 96 3.27 8.62 -31.77
C ALA A 96 3.07 10.07 -32.23
N THR A 97 4.14 10.75 -32.60
CA THR A 97 4.11 12.06 -33.23
C THR A 97 5.08 12.03 -34.40
N HIS A 98 4.56 12.20 -35.61
CA HIS A 98 5.32 12.08 -36.85
C HIS A 98 5.99 13.41 -37.20
N ALA A 99 7.31 13.40 -37.35
CA ALA A 99 8.08 14.53 -37.87
C ALA A 99 8.23 14.45 -39.39
N SER A 100 8.27 13.23 -39.94
CA SER A 100 8.28 12.94 -41.37
C SER A 100 7.60 11.58 -41.66
N GLU A 101 7.62 11.11 -42.91
CA GLU A 101 7.12 9.77 -43.26
C GLU A 101 7.91 8.63 -42.58
N THR A 102 9.17 8.86 -42.20
CA THR A 102 10.06 7.83 -41.66
C THR A 102 10.61 8.15 -40.29
N THR A 103 10.30 9.31 -39.71
CA THR A 103 10.85 9.74 -38.42
C THR A 103 9.80 10.39 -37.54
N GLY A 104 9.96 10.27 -36.23
CA GLY A 104 9.13 10.93 -35.25
C GLY A 104 9.48 10.52 -33.84
N THR A 105 8.53 10.69 -32.91
CA THR A 105 8.70 10.33 -31.50
C THR A 105 7.54 9.49 -30.98
N ILE A 106 7.78 8.64 -29.99
CA ILE A 106 6.75 8.03 -29.15
C ILE A 106 6.86 8.60 -27.75
N THR A 107 5.75 9.13 -27.24
CA THR A 107 5.63 9.55 -25.84
C THR A 107 4.91 8.47 -25.07
N TYR A 108 5.58 7.90 -24.06
CA TYR A 108 4.97 6.97 -23.12
C TYR A 108 4.32 7.74 -21.99
N THR A 109 3.04 7.47 -21.75
CA THR A 109 2.23 8.17 -20.74
C THR A 109 1.80 7.27 -19.59
N GLY A 110 2.07 5.98 -19.67
CA GLY A 110 1.76 5.04 -18.61
C GLY A 110 2.05 3.60 -19.00
N GLY A 111 1.69 2.71 -18.09
CA GLY A 111 1.75 1.26 -18.30
C GLY A 111 0.92 0.52 -17.26
N THR A 112 0.94 -0.81 -17.33
CA THR A 112 0.28 -1.70 -16.37
C THR A 112 1.29 -2.56 -15.62
N GLY A 113 0.85 -3.16 -14.51
CA GLY A 113 1.65 -4.07 -13.70
C GLY A 113 2.99 -3.47 -13.30
N ARG A 114 4.09 -4.12 -13.70
CA ARG A 114 5.46 -3.66 -13.37
C ARG A 114 5.88 -2.38 -14.09
N LEU A 115 5.11 -1.94 -15.08
CA LEU A 115 5.33 -0.74 -15.87
C LEU A 115 4.35 0.39 -15.49
N ALA A 116 3.56 0.21 -14.42
CA ALA A 116 2.66 1.24 -13.92
C ALA A 116 3.42 2.54 -13.60
N GLY A 117 2.88 3.67 -14.07
CA GLY A 117 3.50 4.99 -13.91
C GLY A 117 4.72 5.24 -14.81
N THR A 118 5.07 4.32 -15.72
CA THR A 118 6.15 4.54 -16.68
C THR A 118 5.83 5.71 -17.60
N THR A 119 6.79 6.62 -17.72
CA THR A 119 6.78 7.72 -18.68
C THR A 119 8.05 7.68 -19.51
N GLY A 120 8.10 8.39 -20.63
CA GLY A 120 9.32 8.46 -21.41
C GLY A 120 9.10 9.03 -22.80
N LEU A 121 10.21 9.26 -23.49
CA LEU A 121 10.21 9.80 -24.84
C LEU A 121 11.27 9.05 -25.65
N THR A 122 10.86 8.49 -26.79
CA THR A 122 11.76 7.84 -27.74
C THR A 122 11.60 8.46 -29.12
N SER A 123 12.70 8.64 -29.83
CA SER A 123 12.69 8.92 -31.26
C SER A 123 12.65 7.62 -32.03
N TYR A 124 11.96 7.57 -33.17
CA TYR A 124 11.95 6.42 -34.06
C TYR A 124 12.44 6.77 -35.47
N VAL A 125 13.01 5.76 -36.13
CA VAL A 125 13.35 5.76 -37.56
C VAL A 125 12.78 4.51 -38.20
N ILE A 126 12.00 4.69 -39.26
CA ILE A 126 11.42 3.63 -40.07
C ILE A 126 12.33 3.36 -41.27
N SER A 127 12.66 2.09 -41.49
CA SER A 127 13.45 1.62 -42.63
C SER A 127 12.73 0.48 -43.34
N ALA A 128 12.70 0.52 -44.67
CA ALA A 128 12.12 -0.52 -45.50
C ALA A 128 13.20 -1.16 -46.36
N ASN A 129 13.29 -2.49 -46.34
CA ASN A 129 14.15 -3.24 -47.25
C ASN A 129 13.42 -3.38 -48.60
N PRO A 130 13.92 -2.78 -49.69
CA PRO A 130 13.23 -2.80 -50.97
C PRO A 130 13.19 -4.20 -51.63
N THR A 131 14.09 -5.09 -51.22
CA THR A 131 14.19 -6.45 -51.76
C THR A 131 13.21 -7.39 -51.10
N THR A 132 13.09 -7.32 -49.77
CA THR A 132 12.24 -8.24 -48.98
C THR A 132 10.87 -7.65 -48.65
N GLY A 133 10.70 -6.33 -48.78
CA GLY A 133 9.53 -5.60 -48.30
C GLY A 133 9.47 -5.47 -46.78
N GLU A 134 10.48 -5.94 -46.06
CA GLU A 134 10.54 -5.88 -44.60
C GLU A 134 10.60 -4.43 -44.12
N VAL A 135 9.71 -4.07 -43.20
CA VAL A 135 9.69 -2.75 -42.56
C VAL A 135 10.14 -2.91 -41.11
N THR A 136 11.18 -2.16 -40.74
CA THR A 136 11.74 -2.11 -39.39
C THR A 136 11.59 -0.72 -38.80
N VAL A 137 11.45 -0.66 -37.49
CA VAL A 137 11.42 0.58 -36.71
C VAL A 137 12.50 0.48 -35.64
N ALA A 138 13.48 1.37 -35.69
CA ALA A 138 14.48 1.52 -34.65
C ALA A 138 14.08 2.67 -33.73
N LEU A 139 14.04 2.43 -32.43
CA LEU A 139 13.68 3.41 -31.41
C LEU A 139 14.86 3.68 -30.48
N THR A 140 15.07 4.94 -30.12
CA THR A 140 16.10 5.36 -29.16
C THR A 140 15.60 6.53 -28.32
N GLY A 141 15.80 6.46 -27.00
CA GLY A 141 15.44 7.54 -26.09
C GLY A 141 15.60 7.13 -24.63
N THR A 142 14.65 7.56 -23.80
CA THR A 142 14.66 7.24 -22.37
C THR A 142 13.29 6.79 -21.89
N LEU A 143 13.29 5.87 -20.93
CA LEU A 143 12.12 5.53 -20.14
C LEU A 143 12.41 5.92 -18.68
N SER A 144 11.58 6.78 -18.12
CA SER A 144 11.44 6.90 -16.68
C SER A 144 10.43 5.85 -16.27
N LEU A 145 10.94 4.67 -15.89
CA LEU A 145 10.11 3.70 -15.19
C LEU A 145 9.55 4.43 -14.00
N GLY A 146 8.22 4.61 -13.97
CA GLY A 146 7.58 5.06 -12.76
C GLY A 146 8.09 4.16 -11.67
N HIS A 147 8.26 4.68 -10.46
CA HIS A 147 8.30 3.79 -9.32
C HIS A 147 6.96 3.03 -9.34
N ALA A 148 6.88 1.95 -10.11
CA ALA A 148 5.90 0.91 -9.96
C ALA A 148 6.16 0.47 -8.54
N ALA A 149 5.42 1.07 -7.61
CA ALA A 149 5.53 0.85 -6.19
C ALA A 149 5.69 -0.66 -6.00
N ASN A 150 6.94 -1.08 -5.75
CA ASN A 150 7.43 -2.46 -5.68
C ASN A 150 6.40 -3.48 -6.16
N ALA A 151 6.22 -3.68 -7.48
CA ALA A 151 5.29 -4.65 -8.08
C ALA A 151 4.53 -5.46 -7.02
N ALA A 152 3.42 -4.89 -6.50
CA ALA A 152 2.91 -5.17 -5.15
C ALA A 152 3.18 -6.62 -4.78
N ALA A 153 4.20 -6.85 -3.95
CA ALA A 153 4.51 -8.15 -3.42
C ALA A 153 3.25 -8.58 -2.68
N GLY A 154 2.39 -9.34 -3.37
CA GLY A 154 0.95 -9.34 -3.12
C GLY A 154 0.68 -9.47 -1.64
N THR A 155 0.07 -8.46 -1.04
CA THR A 155 -0.23 -8.54 0.38
C THR A 155 -1.26 -9.64 0.57
N HIS A 156 -0.92 -10.67 1.34
CA HIS A 156 -1.90 -11.66 1.76
C HIS A 156 -2.31 -11.37 3.20
N THR A 157 -3.54 -10.93 3.35
CA THR A 157 -4.20 -10.69 4.63
C THR A 157 -4.68 -12.02 5.19
N VAL A 158 -4.27 -12.35 6.40
CA VAL A 158 -4.74 -13.55 7.11
C VAL A 158 -5.43 -13.16 8.41
N PRO A 159 -6.49 -13.89 8.81
CA PRO A 159 -7.11 -13.68 10.12
C PRO A 159 -6.12 -13.90 11.26
N PHE A 160 -6.27 -13.10 12.32
CA PHE A 160 -5.49 -13.15 13.54
C PHE A 160 -6.41 -13.14 14.75
N ARG A 161 -6.20 -14.08 15.67
CA ARG A 161 -6.86 -14.16 16.98
C ARG A 161 -5.81 -14.35 18.06
N ILE A 162 -6.03 -13.72 19.21
CA ILE A 162 -5.13 -13.75 20.35
C ILE A 162 -5.92 -13.80 21.66
N ASN A 163 -5.36 -14.48 22.67
CA ASN A 163 -5.81 -14.44 24.05
C ASN A 163 -4.62 -14.55 25.00
N GLY A 164 -4.84 -14.21 26.26
CA GLY A 164 -3.88 -14.48 27.32
C GLY A 164 -4.26 -13.81 28.64
N THR A 165 -3.37 -13.97 29.61
CA THR A 165 -3.49 -13.41 30.95
C THR A 165 -2.15 -12.87 31.44
N GLY A 166 -2.20 -11.89 32.31
CA GLY A 166 -1.00 -11.30 32.85
C GLY A 166 -1.23 -10.33 34.00
N PRO A 167 -0.14 -9.99 34.72
CA PRO A 167 -0.17 -9.01 35.78
C PRO A 167 0.16 -7.59 35.27
N ALA A 168 -0.44 -6.60 35.91
CA ALA A 168 -0.02 -5.21 35.87
C ALA A 168 0.58 -4.86 37.23
N PHE A 169 1.87 -5.16 37.41
CA PHE A 169 2.53 -5.10 38.72
C PHE A 169 2.57 -3.68 39.33
N GLN A 170 2.59 -2.65 38.48
CA GLN A 170 2.63 -1.25 38.91
C GLN A 170 1.23 -0.64 39.06
N GLY A 171 0.16 -1.38 38.76
CA GLY A 171 -1.18 -0.84 38.62
C GLY A 171 -1.33 0.04 37.36
N VAL A 172 -2.33 0.92 37.37
CA VAL A 172 -2.52 1.97 36.37
C VAL A 172 -2.34 3.35 37.01
N PRO A 173 -1.80 4.33 36.28
CA PRO A 173 -1.72 5.70 36.75
C PRO A 173 -3.12 6.31 36.87
N LEU A 174 -3.30 7.19 37.85
CA LEU A 174 -4.54 7.93 38.15
C LEU A 174 -4.45 9.40 37.69
N PHE A 175 -3.45 9.73 36.87
CA PHE A 175 -3.23 11.07 36.34
C PHE A 175 -2.86 11.02 34.85
N PRO A 176 -3.36 11.96 34.02
CA PRO A 176 -2.97 12.08 32.63
C PRO A 176 -1.47 12.18 32.41
N GLY A 177 -0.97 11.50 31.37
CA GLY A 177 0.45 11.40 31.03
C GLY A 177 1.24 10.40 31.88
N GLY A 178 0.67 9.86 32.95
CA GLY A 178 1.29 8.78 33.71
C GLY A 178 1.43 7.52 32.87
N SER A 179 2.50 6.76 33.11
CA SER A 179 2.78 5.51 32.41
C SER A 179 3.10 4.37 33.38
N ALA A 180 2.74 3.14 32.99
CA ALA A 180 3.01 1.92 33.73
C ALA A 180 3.35 0.78 32.76
N ASP A 181 4.26 -0.10 33.20
CA ASP A 181 4.56 -1.33 32.48
C ASP A 181 3.56 -2.44 32.83
N HIS A 182 3.29 -3.32 31.86
CA HIS A 182 2.45 -4.49 32.05
C HIS A 182 2.97 -5.68 31.25
N GLU A 183 2.65 -6.88 31.71
CA GLU A 183 3.19 -8.11 31.14
C GLU A 183 2.11 -9.16 30.86
N ILE A 184 2.48 -10.11 30.02
CA ILE A 184 1.72 -11.31 29.68
C ILE A 184 2.58 -12.50 30.06
N THR A 185 2.09 -13.30 31.00
CA THR A 185 2.82 -14.50 31.45
C THR A 185 2.43 -15.73 30.66
N SER A 186 1.24 -15.75 30.05
CA SER A 186 0.78 -16.85 29.19
C SER A 186 -0.30 -16.38 28.23
N GLY A 187 -0.24 -16.87 26.99
CA GLY A 187 -1.26 -16.61 25.99
C GLY A 187 -1.11 -17.49 24.75
N THR A 188 -2.18 -17.55 23.95
CA THR A 188 -2.17 -18.22 22.64
C THR A 188 -2.63 -17.30 21.53
N ALA A 189 -1.98 -17.38 20.37
CA ALA A 189 -2.41 -16.64 19.18
C ALA A 189 -2.30 -17.50 17.93
N THR A 190 -3.21 -17.29 16.98
CA THR A 190 -3.06 -17.83 15.62
C THR A 190 -1.77 -17.28 15.02
N ARG A 191 -1.00 -18.10 14.31
CA ARG A 191 0.31 -17.75 13.72
C ARG A 191 1.43 -17.47 14.70
N LEU A 192 1.14 -17.05 15.94
CA LEU A 192 2.15 -16.87 16.99
C LEU A 192 2.41 -18.18 17.76
N GLY A 193 1.36 -18.93 18.08
CA GLY A 193 1.39 -20.06 19.00
C GLY A 193 1.29 -19.61 20.46
N GLN A 194 1.96 -20.36 21.35
CA GLN A 194 2.17 -19.93 22.73
C GLN A 194 3.06 -18.68 22.74
N HIS A 195 2.74 -17.72 23.60
CA HIS A 195 3.49 -16.47 23.71
C HIS A 195 3.50 -15.89 25.12
N THR A 196 4.50 -15.05 25.35
CA THR A 196 4.58 -14.10 26.47
C THR A 196 4.70 -12.68 25.90
N GLY A 197 4.87 -11.68 26.75
CA GLY A 197 5.24 -10.35 26.26
C GLY A 197 5.23 -9.30 27.35
N SER A 198 5.65 -8.10 26.95
CA SER A 198 5.60 -6.91 27.80
C SER A 198 5.22 -5.69 26.98
N GLY A 199 4.69 -4.68 27.67
CA GLY A 199 4.30 -3.42 27.07
C GLY A 199 4.25 -2.29 28.08
N SER A 200 3.99 -1.11 27.55
CA SER A 200 3.78 0.10 28.32
C SER A 200 2.38 0.65 28.04
N PHE A 201 1.76 1.17 29.08
CA PHE A 201 0.47 1.86 29.07
C PHE A 201 0.70 3.33 29.44
N THR A 202 0.02 4.25 28.78
CA THR A 202 0.01 5.68 29.13
C THR A 202 -1.43 6.19 29.18
N LEU A 203 -1.82 6.74 30.33
CA LEU A 203 -3.15 7.31 30.51
C LEU A 203 -3.25 8.68 29.83
N GLY A 204 -4.23 8.87 28.97
CA GLY A 204 -4.54 10.15 28.35
C GLY A 204 -5.51 10.98 29.17
N SER A 205 -6.61 10.37 29.59
CA SER A 205 -7.62 11.02 30.42
C SER A 205 -8.27 10.02 31.39
N LEU A 206 -8.76 10.51 32.51
CA LEU A 206 -9.53 9.75 33.49
C LEU A 206 -10.62 10.65 34.06
N ALA A 207 -11.85 10.16 34.06
CA ALA A 207 -13.01 10.82 34.61
C ALA A 207 -13.79 9.84 35.49
N VAL A 208 -14.32 10.35 36.60
CA VAL A 208 -15.21 9.61 37.49
C VAL A 208 -16.50 10.40 37.60
N SER A 209 -17.62 9.79 37.26
CA SER A 209 -18.93 10.45 37.37
C SER A 209 -19.39 10.52 38.83
N GLY A 210 -20.43 11.31 39.11
CA GLY A 210 -21.07 11.34 40.43
C GLY A 210 -21.71 10.01 40.85
N THR A 211 -21.90 9.07 39.91
CA THR A 211 -22.37 7.71 40.20
C THR A 211 -21.23 6.72 40.36
N GLY A 212 -19.97 7.16 40.31
CA GLY A 212 -18.79 6.30 40.37
C GLY A 212 -18.44 5.62 39.04
N ALA A 213 -19.06 5.99 37.91
CA ALA A 213 -18.67 5.43 36.62
C ALA A 213 -17.30 5.97 36.23
N VAL A 214 -16.36 5.08 35.93
CA VAL A 214 -15.00 5.42 35.51
C VAL A 214 -14.91 5.34 33.99
N THR A 215 -14.42 6.39 33.36
CA THR A 215 -14.06 6.40 31.94
C THR A 215 -12.70 7.04 31.74
N GLY A 216 -11.98 6.61 30.71
CA GLY A 216 -10.70 7.21 30.39
C GLY A 216 -10.21 6.85 28.99
N THR A 217 -9.18 7.56 28.56
CA THR A 217 -8.48 7.26 27.31
C THR A 217 -7.04 6.85 27.57
N PHE A 218 -6.47 6.01 26.72
CA PHE A 218 -5.10 5.55 26.86
C PHE A 218 -4.45 5.21 25.52
N GLN A 219 -3.13 5.08 25.56
CA GLN A 219 -2.32 4.54 24.46
C GLN A 219 -1.15 3.72 25.02
N GLY A 220 -0.42 3.03 24.16
CA GLY A 220 0.73 2.26 24.58
C GLY A 220 1.41 1.47 23.47
N SER A 221 2.33 0.60 23.88
CA SER A 221 3.03 -0.31 22.98
C SER A 221 3.12 -1.69 23.61
N PHE A 222 3.05 -2.75 22.81
CA PHE A 222 3.17 -4.11 23.31
C PHE A 222 3.99 -4.99 22.37
N VAL A 223 4.86 -5.83 22.93
CA VAL A 223 5.66 -6.79 22.18
C VAL A 223 5.33 -8.21 22.63
N PHE A 224 4.69 -8.96 21.74
CA PHE A 224 4.45 -10.38 21.92
C PHE A 224 5.69 -11.18 21.49
N VAL A 225 6.09 -12.15 22.30
CA VAL A 225 7.25 -13.02 22.05
C VAL A 225 6.76 -14.45 21.90
N ALA A 226 6.93 -15.01 20.70
CA ALA A 226 6.60 -16.41 20.43
C ALA A 226 7.58 -17.36 21.14
N ALA A 227 7.19 -18.63 21.26
CA ALA A 227 8.05 -19.68 21.83
C ALA A 227 9.43 -19.84 21.16
N ASN A 228 9.57 -19.44 19.88
CA ASN A 228 10.85 -19.47 19.16
C ASN A 228 11.66 -18.15 19.26
N GLY A 229 11.21 -17.20 20.07
CA GLY A 229 11.86 -15.89 20.25
C GLY A 229 11.49 -14.82 19.22
N ASP A 230 10.65 -15.15 18.23
CA ASP A 230 10.16 -14.14 17.26
C ASP A 230 9.31 -13.10 17.97
N ARG A 231 9.56 -11.81 17.68
CA ARG A 231 8.84 -10.68 18.27
C ARG A 231 7.81 -10.12 17.30
N LEU A 232 6.58 -9.95 17.76
CA LEU A 232 5.50 -9.28 17.05
C LEU A 232 5.09 -8.06 17.89
N ALA A 233 5.41 -6.87 17.41
CA ALA A 233 5.22 -5.60 18.12
C ALA A 233 4.02 -4.82 17.56
N PHE A 234 3.34 -4.10 18.45
CA PHE A 234 2.22 -3.23 18.13
C PHE A 234 2.27 -1.95 18.97
N THR A 235 1.79 -0.84 18.41
CA THR A 235 1.27 0.28 19.20
C THR A 235 -0.23 0.11 19.37
N TYR A 236 -0.81 0.70 20.40
CA TYR A 236 -2.25 0.63 20.62
C TYR A 236 -2.79 1.93 21.18
N GLY A 237 -4.06 2.21 20.84
CA GLY A 237 -4.73 3.43 21.28
C GLY A 237 -4.04 4.70 20.78
N ASP A 238 -3.36 4.65 19.62
CA ASP A 238 -2.61 5.79 19.07
C ASP A 238 -3.44 7.07 19.08
N GLY A 239 -2.85 8.16 19.57
CA GLY A 239 -3.57 9.42 19.77
C GLY A 239 -4.60 9.37 20.90
N PHE A 240 -4.41 8.50 21.89
CA PHE A 240 -5.33 8.22 23.00
C PHE A 240 -6.73 7.76 22.55
N THR A 241 -6.77 6.86 21.58
CA THR A 241 -8.00 6.25 21.06
C THR A 241 -8.43 5.00 21.83
N GLY A 242 -7.58 4.45 22.70
CA GLY A 242 -7.97 3.36 23.61
C GLY A 242 -8.92 3.88 24.68
N VAL A 243 -9.88 3.04 25.11
CA VAL A 243 -10.92 3.41 26.08
C VAL A 243 -10.86 2.47 27.27
N VAL A 244 -10.79 3.03 28.48
CA VAL A 244 -10.96 2.30 29.74
C VAL A 244 -12.33 2.64 30.35
N THR A 245 -13.04 1.63 30.84
CA THR A 245 -14.29 1.78 31.58
C THR A 245 -14.31 0.93 32.84
N GLY A 246 -15.05 1.35 33.86
CA GLY A 246 -15.28 0.57 35.08
C GLY A 246 -16.23 1.29 36.03
N GLN A 247 -16.35 0.78 37.25
CA GLN A 247 -17.22 1.34 38.28
C GLN A 247 -16.51 1.37 39.64
N ILE A 248 -16.54 2.50 40.35
CA ILE A 248 -16.02 2.59 41.71
C ILE A 248 -16.83 1.64 42.61
N SER A 249 -16.13 0.79 43.36
CA SER A 249 -16.74 -0.12 44.33
C SER A 249 -17.52 0.66 45.40
N ALA A 250 -18.52 0.02 46.01
CA ALA A 250 -19.40 0.69 46.97
C ALA A 250 -18.66 1.27 48.20
N ASP A 251 -17.54 0.66 48.59
CA ASP A 251 -16.67 1.11 49.67
C ASP A 251 -15.59 2.12 49.22
N GLY A 252 -15.53 2.44 47.92
CA GLY A 252 -14.55 3.35 47.34
C GLY A 252 -13.13 2.81 47.32
N SER A 253 -12.91 1.51 47.53
CA SER A 253 -11.57 0.91 47.63
C SER A 253 -10.99 0.44 46.30
N ALA A 254 -11.81 0.27 45.25
CA ALA A 254 -11.37 -0.26 43.96
C ALA A 254 -12.22 0.27 42.79
N ILE A 255 -11.76 -0.06 41.57
CA ILE A 255 -12.55 0.00 40.35
C ILE A 255 -12.93 -1.45 39.96
N GLU A 256 -14.21 -1.73 39.83
CA GLU A 256 -14.77 -3.03 39.48
C GLU A 256 -15.18 -3.10 38.00
N GLY A 257 -15.16 -4.31 37.45
CA GLY A 257 -15.62 -4.60 36.08
C GLY A 257 -14.85 -3.81 35.03
N VAL A 258 -13.52 -3.74 35.18
CA VAL A 258 -12.68 -2.88 34.34
C VAL A 258 -12.49 -3.51 32.97
N VAL A 259 -12.70 -2.71 31.93
CA VAL A 259 -12.48 -3.07 30.53
C VAL A 259 -11.55 -2.06 29.88
N PHE A 260 -10.51 -2.55 29.20
CA PHE A 260 -9.63 -1.78 28.32
C PHE A 260 -9.87 -2.23 26.88
N ASP A 261 -10.23 -1.30 26.01
CA ASP A 261 -10.54 -1.56 24.60
C ASP A 261 -9.66 -0.68 23.71
N ALA A 262 -8.87 -1.32 22.84
CA ALA A 262 -8.00 -0.61 21.92
C ALA A 262 -7.79 -1.36 20.61
N VAL A 263 -7.52 -0.61 19.55
CA VAL A 263 -6.98 -1.15 18.30
C VAL A 263 -5.46 -1.17 18.39
N PHE A 264 -4.88 -2.32 18.06
CA PHE A 264 -3.45 -2.57 17.98
C PHE A 264 -3.02 -2.44 16.53
N ALA A 265 -2.07 -1.55 16.25
CA ALA A 265 -1.49 -1.29 14.93
C ALA A 265 -0.07 -1.87 14.85
N TYR A 266 0.21 -2.62 13.78
CA TYR A 266 1.49 -3.32 13.64
C TYR A 266 2.69 -2.36 13.63
N ASP A 267 3.68 -2.65 14.47
CA ASP A 267 4.94 -1.93 14.54
C ASP A 267 6.05 -2.75 13.85
N ALA A 268 6.35 -2.36 12.63
CA ALA A 268 7.37 -3.00 11.81
C ALA A 268 8.79 -2.83 12.35
N ALA A 269 9.08 -1.71 13.02
CA ALA A 269 10.43 -1.39 13.49
C ALA A 269 10.85 -2.27 14.66
N ASN A 270 9.89 -2.70 15.49
CA ASN A 270 10.13 -3.50 16.69
C ASN A 270 9.78 -4.99 16.52
N SER A 271 9.33 -5.40 15.33
CA SER A 271 9.02 -6.79 15.00
C SER A 271 10.22 -7.52 14.39
N THR A 272 10.42 -8.78 14.76
CA THR A 272 11.59 -9.57 14.37
C THR A 272 11.22 -10.95 13.84
N GLY A 273 12.23 -11.70 13.37
CA GLY A 273 12.05 -13.08 12.94
C GLY A 273 11.06 -13.20 11.79
N ARG A 274 10.12 -14.16 11.87
CA ARG A 274 9.10 -14.33 10.83
C ARG A 274 8.15 -13.14 10.66
N PHE A 275 8.05 -12.27 11.65
CA PHE A 275 7.17 -11.10 11.62
C PHE A 275 7.82 -9.88 10.98
N SER A 276 9.15 -9.86 10.80
CA SER A 276 9.86 -8.79 10.10
C SER A 276 9.43 -8.57 8.63
N ASN A 277 8.67 -9.51 8.06
CA ASN A 277 8.17 -9.47 6.68
C ASN A 277 6.66 -9.16 6.59
N LEU A 278 6.01 -8.86 7.72
CA LEU A 278 4.68 -8.28 7.69
C LEU A 278 4.73 -6.89 7.05
N SER A 279 3.81 -6.64 6.13
CA SER A 279 3.57 -5.33 5.51
C SER A 279 2.58 -4.50 6.33
N GLY A 280 1.88 -5.11 7.28
CA GLY A 280 0.83 -4.47 8.06
C GLY A 280 0.06 -5.46 8.93
N GLY A 281 -1.07 -5.00 9.44
CA GLY A 281 -1.95 -5.76 10.31
C GLY A 281 -2.51 -4.90 11.42
N SER A 282 -3.72 -5.23 11.86
CA SER A 282 -4.32 -4.62 13.03
C SER A 282 -5.33 -5.57 13.66
N PHE A 283 -5.56 -5.42 14.95
CA PHE A 283 -6.61 -6.16 15.63
C PHE A 283 -7.18 -5.33 16.78
N ARG A 284 -8.46 -5.56 17.11
CA ARG A 284 -9.05 -4.99 18.32
C ARG A 284 -8.79 -5.93 19.47
N MET A 285 -8.33 -5.40 20.60
CA MET A 285 -8.11 -6.13 21.84
C MET A 285 -9.04 -5.60 22.92
N ILE A 286 -9.66 -6.53 23.65
CA ILE A 286 -10.41 -6.26 24.87
C ILE A 286 -9.69 -6.96 26.03
N ALA A 287 -9.16 -6.17 26.96
CA ALA A 287 -8.61 -6.65 28.22
C ALA A 287 -9.59 -6.37 29.38
N GLN A 288 -9.67 -7.29 30.33
CA GLN A 288 -10.65 -7.26 31.41
C GLN A 288 -9.99 -7.61 32.75
N SER A 289 -10.40 -6.89 33.80
CA SER A 289 -10.06 -7.21 35.18
C SER A 289 -11.30 -7.04 36.06
N ASP A 290 -11.55 -7.98 36.96
CA ASP A 290 -12.70 -7.92 37.85
C ASP A 290 -12.60 -6.75 38.83
N SER A 291 -11.37 -6.44 39.30
CA SER A 291 -11.12 -5.40 40.30
C SER A 291 -9.70 -4.85 40.21
N ILE A 292 -9.58 -3.52 40.24
CA ILE A 292 -8.32 -2.78 40.34
C ILE A 292 -8.33 -1.99 41.66
N PRO A 293 -7.53 -2.37 42.67
CA PRO A 293 -7.54 -1.72 43.97
C PRO A 293 -6.89 -0.33 43.93
N PHE A 294 -7.39 0.66 44.66
CA PHE A 294 -6.71 1.96 44.79
C PHE A 294 -5.48 1.93 45.69
N ALA A 295 -5.27 0.86 46.44
CA ALA A 295 -4.10 0.66 47.30
C ALA A 295 -2.83 0.39 46.47
N GLY A 296 -2.28 1.44 45.87
CA GLY A 296 -1.02 1.44 45.13
C GLY A 296 0.21 1.43 46.04
N GLY A 297 1.29 0.82 45.56
CA GLY A 297 2.62 0.94 46.18
C GLY A 297 3.31 2.29 45.91
N ALA A 298 2.79 3.08 44.95
CA ALA A 298 3.32 4.37 44.54
C ALA A 298 2.20 5.44 44.51
N PRO A 299 2.50 6.69 44.95
CA PRO A 299 1.54 7.79 44.86
C PRO A 299 1.06 8.02 43.42
N GLY A 300 -0.26 8.15 43.24
CA GLY A 300 -0.86 8.41 41.93
C GLY A 300 -1.04 7.17 41.05
N TYR A 301 -0.82 5.97 41.57
CA TYR A 301 -1.07 4.69 40.89
C TYR A 301 -2.05 3.84 41.69
N THR A 302 -2.78 2.97 41.01
CA THR A 302 -3.53 1.89 41.64
C THR A 302 -2.59 0.80 42.18
N GLY A 303 -3.14 -0.17 42.89
CA GLY A 303 -2.44 -1.40 43.26
C GLY A 303 -2.26 -2.37 42.09
N PRO A 304 -1.42 -3.40 42.28
CA PRO A 304 -1.24 -4.46 41.31
C PRO A 304 -2.55 -5.22 41.07
N PHE A 305 -2.77 -5.66 39.83
CA PHE A 305 -3.94 -6.47 39.47
C PHE A 305 -3.59 -7.48 38.36
N VAL A 306 -4.48 -8.46 38.18
CA VAL A 306 -4.42 -9.44 37.09
C VAL A 306 -5.52 -9.11 36.09
N TYR A 307 -5.22 -9.29 34.82
CA TYR A 307 -6.16 -9.12 33.73
C TYR A 307 -6.05 -10.26 32.72
N SER A 308 -7.12 -10.45 31.97
CA SER A 308 -7.17 -11.33 30.81
C SER A 308 -7.51 -10.51 29.57
N TRP A 309 -7.17 -10.98 28.37
CA TRP A 309 -7.64 -10.36 27.14
C TRP A 309 -8.00 -11.36 26.06
N THR A 310 -8.75 -10.85 25.10
CA THR A 310 -8.99 -11.47 23.80
C THR A 310 -8.83 -10.42 22.71
N GLY A 311 -8.47 -10.84 21.51
CA GLY A 311 -8.41 -9.92 20.37
C GLY A 311 -8.58 -10.64 19.04
N GLU A 312 -9.14 -9.92 18.08
CA GLU A 312 -9.39 -10.41 16.73
C GLU A 312 -9.10 -9.34 15.68
N GLY A 313 -8.54 -9.75 14.54
CA GLY A 313 -8.19 -8.87 13.43
C GLY A 313 -7.45 -9.61 12.32
N THR A 314 -6.45 -8.95 11.74
CA THR A 314 -5.68 -9.48 10.61
C THR A 314 -4.19 -9.16 10.67
N LEU A 315 -3.39 -9.98 9.99
CA LEU A 315 -1.99 -9.72 9.69
C LEU A 315 -1.79 -9.72 8.17
N ASP A 316 -1.01 -8.77 7.68
CA ASP A 316 -0.73 -8.58 6.26
C ASP A 316 0.70 -9.01 5.97
N PHE A 317 0.86 -10.07 5.19
CA PHE A 317 2.17 -10.59 4.82
C PHE A 317 2.52 -10.19 3.39
N THR A 318 3.76 -9.74 3.21
CA THR A 318 4.30 -9.42 1.89
C THR A 318 4.54 -10.72 1.11
N SER A 319 3.87 -10.97 -0.03
CA SER A 319 4.18 -12.15 -0.84
C SER A 319 5.34 -11.85 -1.81
N GLY A 320 6.50 -12.41 -1.50
CA GLY A 320 7.70 -12.29 -2.33
C GLY A 320 8.93 -12.66 -1.52
N LYS A 321 9.77 -13.57 -2.04
CA LYS A 321 11.06 -13.87 -1.41
C LYS A 321 11.92 -12.61 -1.46
N LYS A 322 12.21 -11.99 -0.31
CA LYS A 322 13.45 -11.22 -0.17
C LYS A 322 14.58 -12.24 -0.40
N LYS A 323 15.21 -12.17 -1.58
CA LYS A 323 16.47 -12.88 -1.83
C LYS A 323 17.58 -12.21 -1.07
#